data_AF-A0A1G0RCH1-F1
#
_entry.id   AF-A0A1G0RCH1-F1
#
_cell.length_a   1.000
_cell.length_b   1.000
_cell.length_c   1.000
_cell.angle_alpha   90.00
_cell.angle_beta   90.00
_cell.angle_gamma   90.00
#
_symmetry.space_group_name_H-M   'P 1'
#
loop_
_entity.id
_entity.type
_entity.pdbx_description
1 polymer ?
#
loop_
_entity_poly.entity_id
_entity_poly.type
_entity_poly.pdbx_seq_one_letter_code
_entity_poly.pdbx_strand_id
1 'polypeptide(L)'
;MTLTQKDLNEIEQIVDEQIEEKTKNLPTKDDFYEKMDEVVGELKVIREELPVVNHHLSDHEDRIEKIDAITWPILFYYHLI
;
A
#
# COMPACT_ATOMS: atom_id res chain seq x y z
N MET A 1 29.29 42.10 -26.12
CA MET A 1 28.73 42.34 -24.77
C MET A 1 29.37 41.36 -23.83
N THR A 2 30.01 41.82 -22.77
CA THR A 2 30.62 40.97 -21.74
C THR A 2 29.71 41.01 -20.52
N LEU A 3 29.32 39.84 -19.99
CA LEU A 3 28.65 39.78 -18.70
C LEU A 3 29.51 40.48 -17.65
N THR A 4 28.85 41.27 -16.80
CA THR A 4 29.48 41.93 -15.67
C THR A 4 29.38 41.04 -14.43
N GLN A 5 30.22 41.32 -13.43
CA GLN A 5 30.19 40.58 -12.15
C GLN A 5 28.82 40.66 -11.46
N LYS A 6 28.08 41.76 -11.67
CA LYS A 6 26.73 41.93 -11.15
C LYS A 6 25.76 40.90 -11.76
N ASP A 7 25.85 40.69 -13.07
CA ASP A 7 24.98 39.73 -13.78
C ASP A 7 25.21 38.30 -13.28
N LEU A 8 26.46 37.94 -12.95
CA LEU A 8 26.79 36.64 -12.38
C LEU A 8 26.20 36.44 -10.98
N ASN A 9 26.28 37.45 -10.11
CA ASN A 9 25.72 37.38 -8.77
C ASN A 9 24.19 37.28 -8.79
N GLU A 10 23.53 37.98 -9.73
CA GLU A 10 22.07 37.90 -9.93
C GLU A 10 21.66 36.48 -10.38
N ILE A 11 22.43 35.86 -11.28
CA ILE A 11 22.19 34.49 -11.72
C ILE A 11 22.37 33.50 -10.56
N GLU A 12 23.43 33.66 -9.77
CA GLU A 12 23.68 32.79 -8.60
C GLU A 12 22.52 32.84 -7.62
N GLN A 13 22.03 34.04 -7.31
CA GLN A 13 20.88 34.23 -6.42
C GLN A 13 19.59 33.59 -6.96
N ILE A 14 19.30 33.76 -8.26
CA ILE A 14 18.12 33.15 -8.91
C ILE A 14 18.22 31.62 -8.91
N VAL A 15 19.43 31.08 -9.10
CA VAL A 15 19.67 29.63 -9.10
C VAL A 15 19.46 29.06 -7.70
N ASP A 16 19.98 29.72 -6.66
CA ASP A 16 19.80 29.28 -5.27
C ASP A 16 18.33 29.31 -4.86
N GLU A 17 17.59 30.40 -5.17
CA GLU A 17 16.16 30.48 -4.89
C GLU A 17 15.37 29.37 -5.59
N GLN A 18 15.70 29.05 -6.84
CA GLN A 18 15.04 27.96 -7.57
C GLN A 18 15.38 26.58 -7.02
N ILE A 19 16.62 26.37 -6.56
CA ILE A 19 17.02 25.11 -5.95
C ILE A 19 16.27 24.93 -4.63
N GLU A 20 16.22 25.97 -3.80
CA GLU A 20 15.50 25.94 -2.52
C GLU A 20 13.99 25.72 -2.74
N GLU A 21 13.39 26.40 -3.73
CA GLU A 21 11.98 26.22 -4.05
C GLU A 21 11.64 24.80 -4.54
N LYS A 22 12.55 24.16 -5.29
CA LYS A 22 12.37 22.79 -5.79
C LYS A 22 12.66 21.73 -4.74
N THR A 23 13.58 22.00 -3.81
CA THR A 23 14.04 21.01 -2.83
C THR A 23 13.32 21.10 -1.49
N LYS A 24 12.68 22.23 -1.15
CA LYS A 24 11.97 22.43 0.14
C LYS A 24 10.89 21.39 0.46
N ASN A 25 10.29 20.79 -0.57
CA ASN A 25 9.22 19.79 -0.41
C ASN A 25 9.72 18.35 -0.60
N LEU A 26 11.02 18.17 -0.90
CA LEU A 26 11.58 16.83 -0.96
C LEU A 26 11.70 16.30 0.46
N PRO A 27 11.17 15.09 0.74
CA PRO A 27 11.41 14.45 2.02
C PRO A 27 12.91 14.29 2.21
N THR A 28 13.37 14.43 3.45
CA THR A 28 14.75 14.10 3.73
C THR A 28 14.98 12.62 3.48
N LYS A 29 16.25 12.25 3.30
CA LYS A 29 16.63 10.85 3.14
C LYS A 29 16.05 10.00 4.27
N ASP A 30 16.12 10.50 5.50
CA ASP A 30 15.66 9.79 6.69
C ASP A 30 14.13 9.66 6.73
N ASP A 31 13.38 10.74 6.42
CA ASP A 31 11.90 10.68 6.33
C ASP A 31 11.42 9.67 5.29
N PHE A 32 12.13 9.57 4.16
CA PHE A 32 11.82 8.62 3.11
C PHE A 32 12.05 7.17 3.56
N TYR A 33 13.17 6.89 4.23
CA TYR A 33 13.45 5.55 4.74
C TYR A 33 12.51 5.16 5.87
N GLU A 34 12.16 6.09 6.76
CA GLU A 34 11.21 5.82 7.86
C GLU A 34 9.84 5.40 7.31
N LYS A 35 9.28 6.16 6.35
CA LYS A 35 8.00 5.80 5.74
C LYS A 35 8.06 4.51 4.92
N MET A 36 9.18 4.24 4.28
CA MET A 36 9.35 3.01 3.52
C MET A 36 9.47 1.79 4.43
N ASP A 37 10.15 1.91 5.56
CA ASP A 37 10.24 0.85 6.58
C ASP A 37 8.87 0.58 7.20
N GLU A 38 8.07 1.62 7.47
CA GLU A 38 6.68 1.50 7.93
C GLU A 38 5.84 0.68 6.93
N VAL A 39 5.83 1.08 5.66
CA VAL A 39 5.06 0.40 4.60
C VAL A 39 5.50 -1.05 4.40
N VAL A 40 6.82 -1.32 4.43
CA VAL A 40 7.34 -2.68 4.33
C VAL A 40 6.97 -3.52 5.55
N GLY A 41 6.95 -2.91 6.74
CA GLY A 41 6.46 -3.52 7.97
C GLY A 41 4.99 -3.96 7.85
N GLU A 42 4.12 -3.06 7.42
CA GLU A 42 2.70 -3.36 7.21
C GLU A 42 2.49 -4.46 6.15
N LEU A 43 3.21 -4.40 5.03
CA LEU A 43 3.15 -5.44 3.99
C LEU A 43 3.58 -6.81 4.51
N LYS A 44 4.57 -6.86 5.39
CA LYS A 44 5.00 -8.10 6.02
C LYS A 44 3.91 -8.68 6.92
N VAL A 45 3.27 -7.85 7.74
CA VAL A 45 2.16 -8.26 8.62
C VAL A 45 1.02 -8.84 7.77
N ILE A 46 0.60 -8.15 6.71
CA ILE A 46 -0.46 -8.64 5.80
C ILE A 46 -0.09 -10.00 5.20
N ARG A 47 1.17 -10.17 4.77
CA ARG A 47 1.63 -11.43 4.18
C ARG A 47 1.61 -12.58 5.18
N GLU A 48 1.86 -12.32 6.45
CA GLU A 48 1.83 -13.32 7.52
C GLU A 48 0.40 -13.68 7.95
N GLU A 49 -0.54 -12.72 7.91
CA GLU A 49 -1.94 -12.94 8.25
C GLU A 49 -2.73 -13.67 7.14
N LEU A 50 -2.39 -13.41 5.87
CA LEU A 50 -3.07 -14.00 4.71
C LEU A 50 -3.19 -15.54 4.73
N PRO A 51 -2.13 -16.33 5.02
CA PRO A 51 -2.23 -17.78 5.09
C PRO A 51 -3.10 -18.26 6.25
N VAL A 52 -3.11 -17.55 7.38
CA VAL A 52 -3.97 -17.88 8.54
C VAL A 52 -5.45 -17.70 8.16
N VAL A 53 -5.77 -16.55 7.55
CA VAL A 53 -7.13 -16.27 7.05
C VAL A 53 -7.54 -17.31 5.99
N ASN A 54 -6.64 -17.63 5.06
CA ASN A 54 -6.94 -18.60 4.01
C ASN A 54 -7.21 -20.01 4.57
N HIS A 55 -6.48 -20.41 5.62
CA HIS A 55 -6.74 -21.69 6.27
C HIS A 55 -8.13 -21.72 6.93
N HIS A 56 -8.52 -20.64 7.62
CA HIS A 56 -9.85 -20.52 8.20
C HIS A 56 -10.96 -20.52 7.14
N LEU A 57 -10.76 -19.82 6.02
CA LEU A 57 -11.72 -19.81 4.91
C LEU A 57 -11.93 -21.22 4.32
N SER A 58 -10.85 -21.98 4.14
CA SER A 58 -10.94 -23.37 3.69
C SER A 58 -11.75 -24.25 4.66
N ASP A 59 -11.52 -24.13 5.98
CA ASP A 59 -12.30 -24.88 6.98
C ASP A 59 -13.79 -24.48 6.97
N HIS A 60 -14.08 -23.19 6.78
CA HIS A 60 -15.44 -22.71 6.65
C HIS A 60 -16.12 -23.24 5.39
N GLU A 61 -15.42 -23.27 4.25
CA GLU A 61 -15.95 -23.78 2.98
C GLU A 61 -16.27 -25.28 3.08
N ASP A 62 -15.37 -26.09 3.64
CA ASP A 62 -15.60 -27.53 3.87
C ASP A 62 -16.83 -27.80 4.77
N ARG A 63 -17.05 -26.95 5.77
CA ARG A 63 -18.20 -27.06 6.68
C ARG A 63 -19.50 -26.66 5.99
N ILE A 64 -19.47 -25.62 5.17
CA ILE A 64 -20.63 -25.19 4.39
C ILE A 64 -21.01 -26.28 3.40
N GLU A 65 -20.04 -26.87 2.69
CA GLU A 65 -20.29 -27.96 1.74
C GLU A 65 -20.96 -29.16 2.42
N LYS A 66 -20.50 -29.55 3.62
CA LYS A 66 -21.12 -30.63 4.40
C LYS A 66 -22.56 -30.31 4.81
N ILE A 67 -22.82 -29.08 5.24
CA ILE A 67 -24.16 -28.66 5.62
C ILE A 67 -25.07 -28.71 4.39
N ASP A 68 -24.63 -28.12 3.28
CA ASP A 68 -25.34 -28.10 2.00
C ASP A 68 -25.69 -29.52 1.52
N ALA A 69 -24.74 -30.45 1.56
CA ALA A 69 -24.97 -31.84 1.19
C ALA A 69 -26.10 -32.51 2.00
N ILE A 70 -26.37 -32.02 3.22
CA ILE A 70 -27.44 -32.51 4.09
C ILE A 70 -28.73 -31.72 3.87
N THR A 71 -28.67 -30.38 3.80
CA THR A 71 -29.85 -29.52 3.69
C THR A 71 -30.50 -29.58 2.30
N TRP A 72 -29.73 -29.67 1.22
CA TRP A 72 -30.28 -29.72 -0.14
C TRP A 72 -31.26 -30.89 -0.35
N PRO A 73 -30.92 -32.15 -0.01
CA PRO A 73 -31.85 -33.26 -0.12
C PRO A 73 -33.10 -33.11 0.76
N ILE A 74 -32.96 -32.59 1.97
CA ILE A 74 -34.07 -32.38 2.90
C ILE A 74 -35.05 -31.35 2.34
N LEU A 75 -34.53 -30.20 1.88
CA LEU A 75 -35.35 -29.14 1.28
C LEU A 75 -36.04 -29.62 0.00
N PHE A 76 -35.36 -30.42 -0.82
CA PHE A 76 -35.97 -31.01 -2.03
C PHE A 76 -37.12 -31.96 -1.67
N TYR A 77 -36.96 -32.75 -0.60
CA TYR A 77 -38.00 -33.67 -0.12
C TYR A 77 -39.24 -32.93 0.41
N TYR A 78 -39.04 -31.82 1.12
CA TYR A 78 -40.14 -30.99 1.62
C TYR A 78 -40.84 -30.13 0.55
N HIS A 79 -40.21 -29.90 -0.61
CA HIS A 79 -40.80 -29.15 -1.72
C HIS A 79 -41.58 -30.02 -2.72
N LEU A 80 -41.38 -31.35 -2.67
CA LEU A 80 -42.03 -32.36 -3.52
C LEU A 80 -43.26 -33.03 -2.87
N ILE A 81 -43.57 -32.67 -1.62
CA ILE A 81 -44.80 -33.04 -0.88
C ILE A 81 -45.73 -31.83 -0.85
#